data_AF-A0AAQ3TAB9-F1
#
_entry.id   AF-A0AAQ3TAB9-F1
#
_cell.length_a   1.000
_cell.length_b   1.000
_cell.length_c   1.000
_cell.angle_alpha   90.00
_cell.angle_beta   90.00
_cell.angle_gamma   90.00
#
_symmetry.space_group_name_H-M   'P 1'
#
loop_
_entity.id
_entity.type
_entity.pdbx_description
1 polymer ?
#
loop_
_entity_poly.entity_id
_entity_poly.type
_entity_poly.pdbx_seq_one_letter_code
_entity_poly.pdbx_strand_id
1 'polypeptide(L)'
;MDLGTVLRRLERRRYTHPTAFAADVRLTFRNSMSYNNLGDPVYESAAELSGIFEAGWASIEAELPPPPLTDAELPPLPVAAQRTVAGVLKERDACLLEKGGKVMVDLGKADAAALDEFDRLVAHHGATRAYVDAPEQVKGPNST
;
A
#
# COMPACT_ATOMS: atom_id res chain seq x y z
N MET A 1 16.04 -10.81 14.86
CA MET A 1 16.84 -9.90 14.02
C MET A 1 17.92 -9.29 14.89
N ASP A 2 19.09 -8.98 14.32
CA ASP A 2 20.21 -8.33 15.01
C ASP A 2 20.85 -7.29 14.07
N LEU A 3 21.51 -6.27 14.62
CA LEU A 3 22.07 -5.16 13.83
C LEU A 3 23.18 -5.59 12.87
N GLY A 4 23.95 -6.62 13.21
CA GLY A 4 24.95 -7.18 12.30
C GLY A 4 24.30 -7.82 11.07
N THR A 5 23.17 -8.50 11.24
CA THR A 5 22.37 -9.03 10.14
C THR A 5 21.72 -7.93 9.31
N VAL A 6 21.16 -6.90 9.95
CA VAL A 6 20.59 -5.73 9.26
C VAL A 6 21.65 -5.05 8.39
N LEU A 7 22.85 -4.79 8.96
CA LEU A 7 23.96 -4.17 8.25
C LEU A 7 24.37 -5.00 7.02
N ARG A 8 24.57 -6.31 7.17
CA ARG A 8 24.90 -7.19 6.05
C ARG A 8 23.83 -7.19 4.96
N ARG A 9 22.55 -7.13 5.33
CA ARG A 9 21.44 -7.05 4.36
C ARG A 9 21.45 -5.72 3.62
N LEU A 10 21.72 -4.62 4.33
CA LEU A 10 21.82 -3.28 3.76
C LEU A 10 22.98 -3.18 2.76
N GLU A 11 24.19 -3.59 3.15
CA GLU A 11 25.40 -3.58 2.30
C GLU A 11 25.23 -4.42 1.04
N ARG A 12 24.50 -5.54 1.15
CA ARG A 12 24.19 -6.44 0.03
C ARG A 12 22.96 -6.00 -0.78
N ARG A 13 22.44 -4.79 -0.52
CA ARG A 13 21.25 -4.22 -1.20
C ARG A 13 20.05 -5.16 -1.21
N ARG A 14 19.81 -5.85 -0.08
CA ARG A 14 18.73 -6.85 0.07
C ARG A 14 17.39 -6.28 0.51
N TYR A 15 17.32 -4.98 0.78
CA TYR A 15 16.07 -4.29 1.07
C TYR A 15 15.51 -3.67 -0.20
N THR A 16 14.33 -4.13 -0.61
CA THR A 16 13.60 -3.57 -1.76
C THR A 16 13.03 -2.18 -1.46
N HIS A 17 12.65 -1.95 -0.20
CA HIS A 17 12.08 -0.69 0.26
C HIS A 17 12.75 -0.24 1.55
N PRO A 18 12.97 1.08 1.76
CA PRO A 18 13.53 1.62 3.01
C PRO A 18 12.71 1.23 4.24
N THR A 19 11.39 1.11 4.10
CA THR A 19 10.50 0.65 5.18
C THR A 19 10.79 -0.78 5.65
N ALA A 20 11.27 -1.66 4.77
CA ALA A 20 11.68 -3.01 5.13
C ALA A 20 12.97 -3.02 5.97
N PHE A 21 13.89 -2.09 5.70
CA PHE A 21 15.07 -1.87 6.55
C PHE A 21 14.64 -1.40 7.95
N ALA A 22 13.76 -0.39 8.03
CA ALA A 22 13.27 0.11 9.31
C ALA A 22 12.53 -0.96 10.12
N ALA A 23 11.75 -1.81 9.44
CA ALA A 23 11.06 -2.93 10.10
C ALA A 23 12.04 -3.91 10.77
N ASP A 24 13.15 -4.26 10.10
CA ASP A 24 14.17 -5.15 10.67
C ASP A 24 14.92 -4.52 11.85
N VAL A 25 15.19 -3.21 11.80
CA VAL A 25 15.79 -2.46 12.93
C VAL A 25 14.84 -2.46 14.14
N ARG A 26 13.58 -2.05 13.93
CA ARG A 26 12.53 -2.05 14.96
C ARG A 26 12.34 -3.44 15.58
N LEU A 27 12.36 -4.48 14.75
CA LEU A 27 12.26 -5.87 15.23
C LEU A 27 13.43 -6.25 16.13
N THR A 28 14.64 -5.75 15.85
CA THR A 28 15.82 -6.01 16.69
C THR A 28 15.61 -5.46 18.10
N PHE A 29 15.21 -4.19 18.23
CA PHE A 29 14.96 -3.58 19.54
C PHE A 29 13.74 -4.16 20.24
N ARG A 30 12.64 -4.40 19.51
CA ARG A 30 11.42 -5.02 20.06
C ARG A 30 11.72 -6.40 20.64
N ASN A 31 12.51 -7.21 19.93
CA ASN A 31 12.90 -8.51 20.44
C ASN A 31 13.75 -8.37 21.72
N SER A 32 14.72 -7.45 21.74
CA SER A 32 15.50 -7.18 22.95
C SER A 32 14.61 -6.78 24.13
N MET A 33 13.65 -5.89 23.93
CA MET A 33 12.69 -5.52 24.98
C MET A 33 11.72 -6.65 25.38
N SER A 34 11.45 -7.59 24.48
CA SER A 34 10.53 -8.72 24.76
C SER A 34 11.20 -9.87 25.52
N TYR A 35 12.50 -10.06 25.34
CA TYR A 35 13.27 -11.12 26.01
C TYR A 35 13.87 -10.69 27.35
N ASN A 36 13.93 -9.38 27.62
CA ASN A 36 14.50 -8.83 28.84
C ASN A 36 13.41 -8.11 29.64
N ASN A 37 13.54 -8.04 30.96
CA ASN A 37 12.55 -7.36 31.79
C ASN A 37 12.79 -5.85 31.79
N LEU A 38 11.73 -5.08 32.05
CA LEU A 38 11.85 -3.64 32.28
C LEU A 38 12.83 -3.36 33.44
N GLY A 39 13.76 -2.42 33.25
CA GLY A 39 14.83 -2.12 34.18
C GLY A 39 16.12 -2.92 33.96
N ASP A 40 16.11 -4.00 33.16
CA ASP A 40 17.35 -4.67 32.77
C ASP A 40 18.17 -3.76 31.84
N PRO A 41 19.51 -3.72 31.96
CA PRO A 41 20.34 -2.85 31.12
C PRO A 41 20.12 -3.04 29.63
N VAL A 42 19.85 -4.27 29.20
CA VAL A 42 19.55 -4.61 27.79
C VAL A 42 18.21 -4.04 27.35
N TYR A 43 17.20 -4.07 28.22
CA TYR A 43 15.90 -3.46 27.94
C TYR A 43 16.05 -1.95 27.78
N GLU A 44 16.67 -1.29 28.76
CA GLU A 44 16.83 0.18 28.77
C GLU A 44 17.64 0.67 27.57
N SER A 45 18.74 -0.01 27.24
CA SER A 45 19.53 0.31 26.04
C SER A 45 18.73 0.10 24.74
N ALA A 46 17.92 -0.96 24.66
CA ALA A 46 17.10 -1.20 23.47
C ALA A 46 16.00 -0.14 23.31
N ALA A 47 15.39 0.30 24.41
CA ALA A 47 14.39 1.37 24.41
C ALA A 47 15.01 2.71 23.98
N GLU A 48 16.18 3.07 24.53
CA GLU A 48 16.91 4.28 24.17
C GLU A 48 17.31 4.29 22.69
N LEU A 49 17.93 3.21 22.20
CA LEU A 49 18.34 3.08 20.80
C LEU A 49 17.15 3.10 19.84
N SER A 50 16.02 2.50 20.23
CA SER A 50 14.78 2.60 19.46
C SER A 50 14.31 4.05 19.34
N GLY A 51 14.37 4.83 20.43
CA GLY A 51 14.02 6.25 20.40
C GLY A 51 14.92 7.08 19.49
N ILE A 52 16.24 6.87 19.55
CA ILE A 52 17.21 7.53 18.67
C ILE A 52 16.93 7.18 17.20
N PHE A 53 16.65 5.90 16.92
CA PHE A 53 16.33 5.46 15.57
C PHE A 53 15.08 6.15 15.01
N GLU A 54 13.97 6.18 15.75
CA GLU A 54 12.73 6.81 15.27
C GLU A 54 12.90 8.31 15.03
N ALA A 55 13.65 9.00 15.90
CA ALA A 55 13.94 10.42 15.73
C ALA A 55 14.71 10.71 14.43
N GLY A 56 15.69 9.87 14.07
CA GLY A 56 16.42 9.99 12.81
C GLY A 56 15.61 9.49 11.60
N TRP A 57 14.78 8.48 11.79
CA TRP A 57 13.96 7.89 10.72
C TRP A 57 12.91 8.85 10.19
N ALA A 58 12.34 9.71 11.05
CA ALA A 58 11.28 10.65 10.67
C ALA A 58 11.66 11.55 9.48
N SER A 59 12.92 12.03 9.43
CA SER A 59 13.40 12.84 8.30
C SER A 59 13.55 12.02 7.02
N ILE A 60 14.04 10.79 7.12
CA ILE A 60 14.18 9.88 5.97
C ILE A 60 12.79 9.54 5.42
N GLU A 61 11.84 9.23 6.30
CA GLU A 61 10.48 8.85 5.93
C GLU A 61 9.73 9.98 5.22
N ALA A 62 9.96 11.24 5.63
CA ALA A 62 9.40 12.41 4.96
C ALA A 62 9.94 12.62 3.52
N GLU A 63 11.15 12.13 3.23
CA GLU A 63 11.76 12.19 1.90
C GLU A 63 11.39 10.98 1.02
N LEU A 64 10.78 9.93 1.59
CA LEU A 64 10.36 8.79 0.80
C LEU A 64 9.21 9.18 -0.13
N PRO A 65 9.19 8.66 -1.37
CA PRO A 65 8.03 8.80 -2.21
C PRO A 65 6.81 8.24 -1.46
N PRO A 66 5.63 8.88 -1.59
CA PRO A 66 4.41 8.34 -1.01
C PRO A 66 4.29 6.87 -1.44
N PRO A 67 3.90 5.97 -0.53
CA PRO A 67 3.77 4.57 -0.88
C PRO A 67 2.93 4.48 -2.16
N PRO A 68 3.36 3.68 -3.16
CA PRO A 68 2.52 3.45 -4.32
C PRO A 68 1.16 3.04 -3.79
N LEU A 69 0.09 3.63 -4.36
CA LEU A 69 -1.29 3.32 -4.02
C LEU A 69 -1.45 1.81 -4.20
N THR A 70 -1.26 1.07 -3.11
CA THR A 70 -1.48 -0.37 -3.05
C THR A 70 -2.99 -0.53 -2.98
N ASP A 71 -3.53 -1.62 -3.50
CA ASP A 71 -4.96 -1.89 -3.65
C ASP A 71 -5.81 -1.87 -2.35
N ALA A 72 -5.22 -1.45 -1.23
CA ALA A 72 -5.89 -1.13 0.02
C ALA A 72 -6.27 0.35 0.06
N GLU A 73 -7.56 0.61 -0.13
CA GLU A 73 -8.25 1.90 0.02
C GLU A 73 -8.22 2.81 -1.22
N LEU A 74 -8.79 2.28 -2.31
CA LEU A 74 -9.52 3.10 -3.27
C LEU A 74 -10.35 4.16 -2.52
N PRO A 75 -10.24 5.46 -2.85
CA PRO A 75 -11.13 6.47 -2.29
C PRO A 75 -12.58 6.02 -2.55
N PRO A 76 -13.49 6.15 -1.56
CA PRO A 76 -14.88 5.76 -1.76
C PRO A 76 -15.40 6.48 -2.99
N LEU A 77 -15.88 5.70 -3.97
CA LEU A 77 -16.48 6.23 -5.19
C LEU A 77 -17.44 7.37 -4.84
N PRO A 78 -17.52 8.47 -5.61
CA PRO A 78 -18.50 9.51 -5.37
C PRO A 78 -19.90 8.88 -5.20
N VAL A 79 -20.68 9.32 -4.21
CA VAL A 79 -21.98 8.70 -3.85
C VAL A 79 -22.92 8.56 -5.07
N ALA A 80 -22.78 9.44 -6.06
CA ALA A 80 -23.46 9.34 -7.35
C ALA A 80 -23.09 8.07 -8.13
N ALA A 81 -21.81 7.74 -8.23
CA ALA A 81 -21.31 6.52 -8.87
C ALA A 81 -21.69 5.25 -8.08
N GLN A 82 -21.71 5.33 -6.74
CA GLN A 82 -22.18 4.21 -5.91
C GLN A 82 -23.66 3.88 -6.14
N ARG A 83 -24.52 4.90 -6.33
CA ARG A 83 -25.94 4.70 -6.64
C ARG A 83 -26.17 4.10 -8.03
N THR A 84 -25.39 4.51 -9.02
CA THR A 84 -25.51 3.95 -10.38
C THR A 84 -25.06 2.49 -10.41
N VAL A 85 -23.93 2.16 -9.76
CA VAL A 85 -23.43 0.79 -9.67
C VAL A 85 -24.40 -0.10 -8.87
N ALA A 86 -24.94 0.38 -7.74
CA ALA A 86 -25.94 -0.33 -6.96
C ALA A 86 -27.28 -0.51 -7.70
N GLY A 87 -27.69 0.47 -8.52
CA GLY A 87 -28.90 0.39 -9.35
C GLY A 87 -28.78 -0.67 -10.44
N VAL A 88 -27.65 -0.71 -11.14
CA VAL A 88 -27.37 -1.68 -12.21
C VAL A 88 -27.21 -3.11 -11.65
N LEU A 89 -26.58 -3.27 -10.48
CA LEU A 89 -26.44 -4.58 -9.82
C LEU A 89 -27.77 -5.12 -9.26
N LYS A 90 -28.72 -4.24 -8.92
CA LYS A 90 -30.06 -4.62 -8.42
C LYS A 90 -31.02 -5.05 -9.54
N GLU A 91 -30.78 -4.63 -10.78
CA GLU A 91 -31.60 -5.00 -11.94
C GLU A 91 -31.29 -6.39 -12.52
N ARG A 92 -30.16 -7.02 -12.15
CA ARG A 92 -29.70 -8.27 -12.79
C ARG A 92 -29.36 -9.41 -11.83
N ASP A 93 -30.05 -9.50 -10.68
CA ASP A 93 -29.93 -10.59 -9.69
C ASP A 93 -28.48 -10.91 -9.23
N ALA A 94 -27.61 -9.89 -9.22
CA ALA A 94 -26.28 -10.04 -8.63
C ALA A 94 -26.41 -10.11 -7.11
N CYS A 95 -26.03 -11.24 -6.52
CA CYS A 95 -26.17 -11.53 -5.09
C CYS A 95 -25.48 -10.47 -4.23
N LEU A 96 -26.27 -9.55 -3.68
CA LEU A 96 -25.86 -8.61 -2.65
C LEU A 96 -25.72 -9.38 -1.33
N LEU A 97 -24.51 -9.44 -0.77
CA LEU A 97 -24.32 -9.95 0.58
C LEU A 97 -24.34 -8.78 1.56
N GLU A 98 -25.30 -8.79 2.47
CA GLU A 98 -25.31 -7.90 3.63
C GLU A 98 -24.44 -8.49 4.74
N LYS A 99 -23.32 -7.82 5.04
CA LYS A 99 -22.49 -8.17 6.21
C LYS A 99 -22.20 -6.91 7.00
N GLY A 100 -22.77 -6.82 8.21
CA GLY A 100 -22.53 -5.70 9.13
C GLY A 100 -23.03 -4.34 8.64
N GLY A 101 -24.18 -4.28 7.94
CA GLY A 101 -24.75 -3.03 7.44
C GLY A 101 -24.07 -2.45 6.20
N LYS A 102 -23.12 -3.19 5.59
CA LYS A 102 -22.49 -2.84 4.32
C LYS A 102 -22.87 -3.86 3.26
N VAL A 103 -23.42 -3.36 2.15
CA VAL A 103 -23.74 -4.17 0.97
C VAL A 103 -22.45 -4.40 0.19
N MET A 104 -22.06 -5.66 0.03
CA MET A 104 -20.85 -6.06 -0.69
C MET A 104 -21.23 -6.90 -1.90
N VAL A 105 -20.55 -6.64 -3.03
CA VAL A 105 -20.73 -7.38 -4.28
C VAL A 105 -19.79 -8.57 -4.25
N ASP A 106 -20.32 -9.78 -4.34
CA ASP A 106 -19.52 -11.00 -4.43
C ASP A 106 -19.03 -11.20 -5.88
N LEU A 107 -17.87 -10.62 -6.19
CA LEU A 107 -17.21 -10.76 -7.49
C LEU A 107 -16.76 -12.21 -7.78
N GLY A 108 -16.76 -13.11 -6.79
CA GLY A 108 -16.44 -14.53 -6.96
C GLY A 108 -17.54 -15.33 -7.66
N LYS A 109 -18.73 -14.74 -7.85
CA LYS A 109 -19.86 -15.33 -8.58
C LYS A 109 -20.22 -14.61 -9.87
N ALA A 110 -19.48 -13.56 -10.23
CA ALA A 110 -19.68 -12.87 -11.50
C ALA A 110 -19.19 -13.77 -12.64
N ASP A 111 -20.02 -13.95 -13.66
CA ASP A 111 -19.58 -14.61 -14.88
C ASP A 111 -18.61 -13.70 -15.67
N ALA A 112 -17.89 -14.30 -16.63
CA ALA A 112 -16.92 -13.57 -17.43
C ALA A 112 -17.55 -12.43 -18.26
N ALA A 113 -18.85 -12.52 -18.56
CA ALA A 113 -19.57 -11.50 -19.31
C ALA A 113 -19.82 -10.25 -18.45
N ALA A 114 -20.14 -10.43 -17.16
CA ALA A 114 -20.32 -9.33 -16.22
C ALA A 114 -19.02 -8.54 -15.97
N LEU A 115 -17.87 -9.22 -15.98
CA LEU A 115 -16.56 -8.56 -15.84
C LEU A 115 -16.17 -7.75 -17.09
N ASP A 116 -16.41 -8.28 -18.29
CA ASP A 116 -16.10 -7.59 -19.55
C ASP A 116 -16.98 -6.33 -19.75
N GLU A 117 -18.25 -6.38 -19.31
CA GLU A 117 -19.15 -5.23 -19.37
C GLU A 117 -18.79 -4.17 -18.32
N PHE A 118 -18.32 -4.58 -17.13
CA PHE A 118 -17.78 -3.67 -16.12
C PHE A 118 -16.56 -2.91 -16.65
N ASP A 119 -15.62 -3.60 -17.30
CA ASP A 119 -14.46 -2.97 -17.93
C ASP A 119 -14.86 -1.97 -19.03
N ARG A 120 -15.88 -2.28 -19.84
CA ARG A 120 -16.45 -1.31 -20.80
C ARG A 120 -17.08 -0.10 -20.14
N LEU A 121 -17.77 -0.30 -19.02
CA LEU A 121 -18.45 0.78 -18.28
C LEU A 121 -17.42 1.74 -17.65
N VAL A 122 -16.35 1.20 -17.07
CA VAL A 122 -15.21 1.96 -16.53
C VAL A 122 -14.52 2.76 -17.64
N ALA A 123 -14.37 2.17 -18.83
CA ALA A 123 -13.81 2.86 -20.00
C ALA A 123 -14.71 4.01 -20.51
N HIS A 124 -16.04 3.86 -20.47
CA HIS A 124 -16.97 4.87 -20.99
C HIS A 124 -17.19 6.04 -20.02
N HIS A 125 -17.05 5.84 -18.71
CA HIS A 125 -17.25 6.88 -17.70
C HIS A 125 -15.97 7.62 -17.28
N GLY A 126 -14.84 7.35 -17.92
CA GLY A 126 -13.62 8.14 -17.73
C GLY A 126 -13.01 8.04 -16.32
N ALA A 127 -13.16 6.89 -15.65
CA ALA A 127 -12.35 6.59 -14.48
C ALA A 127 -10.94 6.27 -14.98
N THR A 128 -10.08 7.28 -15.02
CA THR A 128 -8.71 7.20 -15.50
C THR A 128 -7.93 6.14 -14.73
N ARG A 129 -7.53 5.08 -15.43
CA ARG A 129 -6.44 4.17 -15.05
C ARG A 129 -5.10 4.91 -15.22
N ALA A 130 -4.91 6.00 -14.49
CA ALA A 130 -3.71 6.82 -14.58
C ALA A 130 -2.68 6.35 -13.55
N TYR A 131 -1.88 5.32 -13.87
CA TYR A 131 -0.45 5.24 -13.49
C TYR A 131 0.29 4.05 -14.14
N VAL A 132 0.78 4.20 -15.36
CA VAL A 132 2.04 3.63 -15.94
C VAL A 132 2.08 4.21 -17.37
N ASP A 133 3.11 4.85 -17.93
CA ASP A 133 4.54 4.89 -17.69
C ASP A 133 5.07 6.10 -18.51
N ALA A 134 6.11 6.80 -18.06
CA ALA A 134 6.89 7.71 -18.91
C ALA A 134 8.36 7.53 -18.52
N PRO A 135 9.28 7.28 -19.47
CA PRO A 135 9.79 8.32 -20.38
C PRO A 135 9.96 7.80 -21.82
N GLU A 136 10.05 8.61 -22.87
CA GLU A 136 11.31 9.23 -23.30
C GLU A 136 10.98 10.14 -24.51
N GLN A 137 11.25 11.44 -24.42
CA GLN A 137 11.14 12.37 -25.55
C GLN A 137 12.54 12.79 -25.98
N VAL A 138 13.13 11.98 -26.86
CA VAL A 138 14.17 12.42 -27.81
C VAL A 138 13.45 12.68 -29.12
N LYS A 139 13.40 13.96 -29.57
CA LYS A 139 13.49 14.36 -30.99
C LYS A 139 13.39 15.87 -31.19
N GLY A 140 14.41 16.46 -31.84
CA GLY A 140 14.18 17.58 -32.76
C GLY A 140 13.73 17.05 -34.13
N PRO A 141 13.94 17.76 -35.24
CA PRO A 141 13.82 19.21 -35.48
C PRO A 141 12.69 19.49 -36.52
N ASN A 142 12.67 20.71 -37.09
CA ASN A 142 11.91 21.21 -38.26
C ASN A 142 10.55 21.86 -37.95
N SER A 143 10.40 23.18 -38.13
CA SER A 143 10.41 24.00 -39.35
C SER A 143 8.97 24.33 -39.74
N THR A 144 8.59 25.59 -39.61
CA THR A 144 8.17 26.47 -40.71
C THR A 144 8.31 27.90 -40.22
#